data_AF-A0A3C0G6X0-F1
#
_entry.id   AF-A0A3C0G6X0-F1
#
_cell.length_a   1.000
_cell.length_b   1.000
_cell.length_c   1.000
_cell.angle_alpha   90.00
_cell.angle_beta   90.00
_cell.angle_gamma   90.00
#
_symmetry.space_group_name_H-M   'P 1'
#
loop_
_entity.id
_entity.type
_entity.pdbx_description
1 polymer ?
#
loop_
_entity_poly.entity_id
_entity_poly.type
_entity_poly.pdbx_seq_one_letter_code
_entity_poly.pdbx_strand_id
1 'polypeptide(L)'
;MNQLVELPLFAEKNVTVVLKREDLLHPFISGNKFRKLKYNILAAQAEGKNTLLTFGGAFSNHIAATAYAAREKGFNAIGIIRGQELEHTWRQNATLHKAHEDSMQFKFIGREEYRQKEDSKFIDLLRREFGDFYLVPEGGTNSLAIKGCEEILTKEDELFNCVCASVGTGGTVSGLINASFAKQQIIGFSALKGAFLKSEIEKLVQKDNWQINEPI
;
A
#
# COMPACT_ATOMS: atom_id res chain seq x y z
N MET A 1 13.71 -10.52 6.76
CA MET A 1 14.17 -11.92 6.90
C MET A 1 14.05 -12.62 5.56
N ASN A 2 15.08 -13.34 5.15
CA ASN A 2 15.13 -14.11 3.90
C ASN A 2 14.87 -15.59 4.19
N GLN A 3 13.89 -16.19 3.53
CA GLN A 3 13.54 -17.61 3.69
C GLN A 3 13.71 -18.35 2.37
N LEU A 4 14.53 -19.40 2.35
CA LEU A 4 14.66 -20.27 1.18
C LEU A 4 13.33 -21.01 0.90
N VAL A 5 12.95 -21.06 -0.39
CA VAL A 5 11.78 -21.82 -0.86
C VAL A 5 12.27 -23.00 -1.69
N GLU A 6 12.04 -24.21 -1.19
CA GLU A 6 12.48 -25.44 -1.84
C GLU A 6 11.30 -26.09 -2.56
N LEU A 7 11.33 -26.05 -3.91
CA LEU A 7 10.39 -26.77 -4.77
C LEU A 7 11.16 -27.51 -5.87
N PRO A 8 10.75 -28.74 -6.25
CA PRO A 8 11.44 -29.51 -7.30
C PRO A 8 11.63 -28.75 -8.60
N LEU A 9 10.65 -27.92 -8.98
CA LEU A 9 10.71 -27.07 -10.17
C LEU A 9 11.90 -26.10 -10.14
N PHE A 10 12.24 -25.55 -8.98
CA PHE A 10 13.35 -24.60 -8.85
C PHE A 10 14.69 -25.29 -9.02
N ALA A 11 14.83 -26.51 -8.48
CA ALA A 11 16.01 -27.34 -8.72
C ALA A 11 16.13 -27.75 -10.21
N GLU A 12 15.03 -28.17 -10.84
CA GLU A 12 14.99 -28.51 -12.27
C GLU A 12 15.41 -27.34 -13.17
N LYS A 13 14.96 -26.12 -12.84
CA LYS A 13 15.33 -24.90 -13.57
C LYS A 13 16.65 -24.29 -13.12
N ASN A 14 17.34 -24.91 -12.16
CA ASN A 14 18.59 -24.41 -11.56
C ASN A 14 18.47 -22.95 -11.06
N VAL A 15 17.38 -22.64 -10.37
CA VAL A 15 17.12 -21.33 -9.77
C VAL A 15 16.99 -21.43 -8.25
N THR A 16 17.51 -20.43 -7.53
CA THR A 16 17.30 -20.31 -6.08
C THR A 16 16.21 -19.27 -5.84
N VAL A 17 15.16 -19.67 -5.12
CA VAL A 17 14.05 -18.77 -4.78
C VAL A 17 14.06 -18.50 -3.29
N VAL A 18 14.06 -17.21 -2.95
CA VAL A 18 14.02 -16.74 -1.56
C VAL A 18 12.83 -15.82 -1.40
N LEU A 19 12.04 -16.06 -0.35
CA LEU A 19 10.95 -15.21 0.07
C LEU A 19 11.45 -14.21 1.11
N LYS A 20 11.42 -12.91 0.77
CA LYS A 20 11.57 -11.83 1.74
C LYS A 20 10.29 -11.76 2.58
N ARG A 21 10.38 -12.20 3.84
CA ARG A 21 9.23 -12.32 4.77
C ARG A 21 8.79 -10.97 5.33
N GLU A 22 8.43 -10.04 4.45
CA GLU A 22 7.87 -8.74 4.84
C GLU A 22 6.54 -8.92 5.59
N ASP A 23 5.81 -10.01 5.32
CA ASP A 23 4.57 -10.37 6.03
C ASP A 23 4.74 -10.52 7.55
N LEU A 24 5.95 -10.81 8.03
CA LEU A 24 6.25 -10.97 9.46
C LEU A 24 6.67 -9.67 10.15
N LEU A 25 6.74 -8.54 9.45
CA LEU A 25 7.15 -7.26 10.05
C LEU A 25 6.15 -6.74 11.09
N HIS A 26 4.88 -7.11 10.96
CA HIS A 26 3.85 -6.65 11.87
C HIS A 26 2.72 -7.68 11.98
N PRO A 27 2.24 -8.01 13.20
CA PRO A 27 1.28 -9.11 13.42
C PRO A 27 -0.09 -8.92 12.75
N PHE A 28 -0.48 -7.67 12.43
CA PHE A 28 -1.82 -7.35 11.90
C PHE A 28 -1.81 -6.56 10.59
N ILE A 29 -0.68 -5.99 10.20
CA ILE A 29 -0.58 -5.13 9.01
C ILE A 29 0.37 -5.83 8.06
N SER A 30 -0.07 -6.09 6.83
CA SER A 30 0.82 -6.69 5.83
C SER A 30 2.07 -5.83 5.65
N GLY A 31 3.25 -6.46 5.55
CA GLY A 31 4.53 -5.76 5.56
C GLY A 31 4.64 -4.57 4.62
N ASN A 32 4.16 -4.73 3.38
CA ASN A 32 4.17 -3.63 2.42
C ASN A 32 3.29 -2.44 2.86
N LYS A 33 2.16 -2.65 3.52
CA LYS A 33 1.34 -1.56 4.07
C LYS A 33 1.99 -0.93 5.30
N PHE A 34 2.65 -1.73 6.14
CA PHE A 34 3.41 -1.23 7.28
C PHE A 34 4.51 -0.25 6.82
N ARG A 35 5.32 -0.66 5.84
CA ARG A 35 6.34 0.18 5.21
C ARG A 35 5.75 1.47 4.65
N LYS A 36 4.66 1.38 3.89
CA LYS A 36 4.01 2.54 3.26
C LYS A 36 3.42 3.53 4.27
N LEU A 37 2.89 3.04 5.39
CA LEU A 37 2.28 3.88 6.41
C LEU A 37 3.30 4.55 7.34
N LYS A 38 4.46 3.91 7.58
CA LYS A 38 5.51 4.40 8.50
C LYS A 38 5.77 5.89 8.38
N TYR A 39 6.16 6.37 7.20
CA TYR A 39 6.52 7.78 7.00
C TYR A 39 5.31 8.71 6.90
N ASN A 40 4.15 8.21 6.46
CA ASN A 40 2.89 8.98 6.49
C ASN A 40 2.48 9.31 7.92
N ILE A 41 2.57 8.34 8.83
CA ILE A 41 2.28 8.52 10.24
C ILE A 41 3.27 9.50 10.88
N LEU A 42 4.57 9.34 10.63
CA LEU A 42 5.58 10.26 11.14
C LEU A 42 5.34 11.71 10.66
N ALA A 43 4.95 11.88 9.40
CA ALA A 43 4.59 13.19 8.86
C ALA A 43 3.33 13.76 9.53
N ALA A 44 2.28 12.96 9.70
CA ALA A 44 1.07 13.37 10.40
C ALA A 44 1.35 13.81 11.84
N GLN A 45 2.23 13.11 12.55
CA GLN A 45 2.68 13.48 13.90
C GLN A 45 3.45 14.81 13.89
N ALA A 46 4.39 14.97 12.95
CA ALA A 46 5.18 16.19 12.82
C ALA A 46 4.31 17.43 12.48
N GLU A 47 3.23 17.22 11.74
CA GLU A 47 2.24 18.26 11.42
C GLU A 47 1.21 18.51 12.55
N GLY A 48 1.30 17.78 13.67
CA GLY A 48 0.37 17.90 14.79
C GLY A 48 -1.06 17.46 14.47
N LYS A 49 -1.22 16.55 13.49
CA LYS A 49 -2.53 16.01 13.10
C LYS A 49 -2.98 14.97 14.12
N ASN A 50 -4.28 14.91 14.37
CA ASN A 50 -4.90 13.91 15.26
C ASN A 50 -5.78 12.90 14.50
N THR A 51 -6.01 13.12 13.20
CA THR A 51 -6.91 12.30 12.38
C THR A 51 -6.23 11.91 11.07
N LEU A 52 -6.31 10.64 10.70
CA LEU A 52 -5.94 10.13 9.38
C LEU A 52 -7.20 9.89 8.55
N LEU A 53 -7.22 10.36 7.30
CA LEU A 53 -8.28 10.05 6.34
C LEU A 53 -7.69 9.32 5.14
N THR A 54 -8.32 8.21 4.73
CA THR A 54 -7.92 7.46 3.53
C THR A 54 -9.11 6.88 2.76
N PHE A 55 -8.84 6.31 1.59
CA PHE A 55 -9.81 5.76 0.66
C PHE A 55 -9.62 4.25 0.46
N GLY A 56 -10.74 3.52 0.29
CA GLY A 56 -10.71 2.13 -0.12
C GLY A 56 -12.06 1.56 -0.51
N GLY A 57 -12.06 0.33 -1.02
CA GLY A 57 -13.28 -0.47 -1.22
C GLY A 57 -13.54 -1.46 -0.09
N ALA A 58 -14.60 -2.26 -0.27
CA ALA A 58 -15.08 -3.24 0.72
C ALA A 58 -13.99 -4.16 1.30
N PHE A 59 -13.07 -4.66 0.47
CA PHE A 59 -12.02 -5.61 0.87
C PHE A 59 -10.63 -4.98 0.90
N SER A 60 -10.55 -3.67 1.19
CA SER A 60 -9.29 -2.93 1.14
C SER A 60 -8.40 -3.27 2.34
N ASN A 61 -7.33 -4.02 2.10
CA ASN A 61 -6.25 -4.21 3.09
C ASN A 61 -5.62 -2.88 3.54
N HIS A 62 -5.67 -1.83 2.71
CA HIS A 62 -5.20 -0.51 3.11
C HIS A 62 -6.10 0.13 4.18
N ILE A 63 -7.41 -0.04 4.09
CA ILE A 63 -8.36 0.47 5.08
C ILE A 63 -8.10 -0.18 6.44
N ALA A 64 -8.04 -1.52 6.48
CA ALA A 64 -7.73 -2.24 7.71
C ALA A 64 -6.35 -1.85 8.29
N ALA A 65 -5.32 -1.74 7.44
CA ALA A 65 -3.98 -1.34 7.88
C ALA A 65 -3.94 0.08 8.46
N THR A 66 -4.60 1.04 7.81
CA THR A 66 -4.65 2.43 8.27
C THR A 66 -5.44 2.55 9.58
N ALA A 67 -6.57 1.83 9.70
CA ALA A 67 -7.36 1.79 10.94
C ALA A 67 -6.53 1.27 12.12
N TYR A 68 -5.88 0.13 11.94
CA TYR A 68 -5.02 -0.44 12.98
C TYR A 68 -3.89 0.51 13.36
N ALA A 69 -3.16 1.04 12.37
CA ALA A 69 -2.02 1.90 12.62
C ALA A 69 -2.41 3.23 13.29
N ALA A 70 -3.57 3.78 12.92
CA ALA A 70 -4.13 4.95 13.58
C ALA A 70 -4.40 4.66 15.06
N ARG A 71 -5.12 3.58 15.38
CA ARG A 71 -5.37 3.18 16.77
C ARG A 71 -4.08 2.98 17.56
N GLU A 72 -3.13 2.23 17.00
CA GLU A 72 -1.85 1.94 17.64
C GLU A 72 -1.04 3.21 17.95
N LYS A 73 -1.16 4.24 17.10
CA LYS A 73 -0.40 5.49 17.21
C LYS A 73 -1.21 6.65 17.81
N GLY A 74 -2.43 6.39 18.27
CA GLY A 74 -3.29 7.39 18.94
C GLY A 74 -3.98 8.38 18.02
N PHE A 75 -4.16 8.06 16.73
CA PHE A 75 -4.93 8.86 15.78
C PHE A 75 -6.38 8.40 15.70
N ASN A 76 -7.29 9.33 15.44
CA ASN A 76 -8.59 9.02 14.86
C ASN A 76 -8.42 8.57 13.40
N ALA A 77 -9.30 7.70 12.91
CA ALA A 77 -9.23 7.21 11.54
C ALA A 77 -10.57 7.34 10.82
N ILE A 78 -10.52 7.82 9.58
CA ILE A 78 -11.68 7.96 8.70
C ILE A 78 -11.40 7.21 7.40
N GLY A 79 -12.28 6.27 7.07
CA GLY A 79 -12.27 5.54 5.80
C GLY A 79 -13.38 6.04 4.89
N ILE A 80 -13.02 6.62 3.76
CA ILE A 80 -13.95 6.91 2.67
C ILE A 80 -14.10 5.63 1.84
N ILE A 81 -15.26 4.99 1.94
CA ILE A 81 -15.51 3.65 1.39
C ILE A 81 -16.31 3.74 0.10
N ARG A 82 -15.78 3.16 -0.97
CA ARG A 82 -16.49 3.05 -2.26
C ARG A 82 -17.61 2.01 -2.17
N GLY A 83 -18.84 2.45 -2.41
CA GLY A 83 -20.05 1.61 -2.47
C GLY A 83 -21.04 1.99 -1.36
N GLN A 84 -22.03 2.80 -1.70
CA GLN A 84 -23.11 3.20 -0.77
C GLN A 84 -23.95 2.00 -0.32
N GLU A 85 -24.07 0.97 -1.17
CA GLU A 85 -24.76 -0.27 -0.86
C GLU A 85 -24.19 -1.03 0.37
N LEU A 86 -22.96 -0.70 0.77
CA LEU A 86 -22.26 -1.32 1.89
C LEU A 86 -22.62 -0.68 3.25
N GLU A 87 -23.23 0.50 3.27
CA GLU A 87 -23.47 1.27 4.50
C GLU A 87 -24.27 0.49 5.56
N HIS A 88 -25.19 -0.35 5.13
CA HIS A 88 -26.01 -1.18 6.01
C HIS A 88 -25.50 -2.62 6.16
N THR A 89 -24.50 -3.03 5.38
CA THR A 89 -24.03 -4.42 5.32
C THR A 89 -22.55 -4.60 5.67
N TRP A 90 -21.80 -3.51 5.93
CA TRP A 90 -20.36 -3.57 6.19
C TRP A 90 -19.95 -4.48 7.35
N ARG A 91 -20.84 -4.71 8.33
CA ARG A 91 -20.60 -5.65 9.44
C ARG A 91 -20.40 -7.10 8.99
N GLN A 92 -20.94 -7.46 7.82
CA GLN A 92 -20.76 -8.77 7.21
C GLN A 92 -19.45 -8.87 6.42
N ASN A 93 -18.80 -7.73 6.15
CA ASN A 93 -17.51 -7.68 5.49
C ASN A 93 -16.40 -7.72 6.55
N ALA A 94 -15.61 -8.79 6.57
CA ALA A 94 -14.56 -8.98 7.56
C ALA A 94 -13.54 -7.83 7.62
N THR A 95 -13.20 -7.22 6.48
CA THR A 95 -12.22 -6.12 6.42
C THR A 95 -12.76 -4.84 7.02
N LEU A 96 -13.98 -4.43 6.62
CA LEU A 96 -14.61 -3.23 7.19
C LEU A 96 -14.99 -3.45 8.65
N HIS A 97 -15.45 -4.65 9.00
CA HIS A 97 -15.72 -4.99 10.39
C HIS A 97 -14.48 -4.82 11.26
N LYS A 98 -13.34 -5.35 10.80
CA LYS A 98 -12.07 -5.20 11.51
C LYS A 98 -11.61 -3.74 11.63
N ALA A 99 -11.70 -2.97 10.56
CA ALA A 99 -11.35 -1.55 10.59
C ALA A 99 -12.21 -0.76 11.59
N HIS A 100 -13.51 -1.10 11.71
CA HIS A 100 -14.38 -0.50 12.71
C HIS A 100 -14.04 -0.95 14.15
N GLU A 101 -13.68 -2.22 14.38
CA GLU A 101 -13.16 -2.66 15.69
C GLU A 101 -11.89 -1.87 16.09
N ASP A 102 -11.10 -1.47 15.10
CA ASP A 102 -9.95 -0.59 15.28
C ASP A 102 -10.35 0.91 15.32
N SER A 103 -11.64 1.20 15.58
CA SER A 103 -12.23 2.54 15.78
C SER A 103 -12.22 3.46 14.56
N MET A 104 -12.09 2.92 13.34
CA MET A 104 -12.25 3.71 12.13
C MET A 104 -13.72 4.08 11.90
N GLN A 105 -13.95 5.36 11.66
CA GLN A 105 -15.23 5.88 11.17
C GLN A 105 -15.33 5.71 9.66
N PHE A 106 -16.52 5.44 9.13
CA PHE A 106 -16.74 5.26 7.70
C PHE A 106 -17.63 6.35 7.12
N LYS A 107 -17.30 6.78 5.90
CA LYS A 107 -18.21 7.48 5.00
C LYS A 107 -18.35 6.67 3.72
N PHE A 108 -19.53 6.14 3.45
CA PHE A 108 -19.80 5.38 2.24
C PHE A 108 -20.23 6.33 1.12
N ILE A 109 -19.57 6.25 -0.04
CA ILE A 109 -19.83 7.13 -1.18
C ILE A 109 -20.02 6.36 -2.48
N GLY A 110 -20.73 6.98 -3.43
CA GLY A 110 -20.96 6.42 -4.75
C GLY A 110 -19.67 6.28 -5.56
N ARG A 111 -19.69 5.43 -6.59
CA ARG A 111 -18.51 5.21 -7.44
C ARG A 111 -18.05 6.46 -8.18
N GLU A 112 -18.98 7.29 -8.64
CA GLU A 112 -18.67 8.54 -9.35
C GLU A 112 -18.03 9.57 -8.43
N GLU A 113 -18.55 9.74 -7.21
CA GLU A 113 -17.94 10.60 -6.18
C GLU A 113 -16.54 10.08 -5.80
N TYR A 114 -16.39 8.76 -5.65
CA TYR A 114 -15.09 8.16 -5.33
C TYR A 114 -14.02 8.38 -6.41
N ARG A 115 -14.41 8.57 -7.68
CA ARG A 115 -13.44 8.93 -8.74
C ARG A 115 -12.83 10.31 -8.52
N GLN A 116 -13.51 11.19 -7.79
CA GLN A 116 -13.06 12.53 -7.45
C GLN A 116 -12.15 12.58 -6.21
N LYS A 117 -11.73 11.42 -5.67
CA LYS A 117 -10.89 11.32 -4.45
C LYS A 117 -9.57 12.12 -4.49
N GLU A 118 -9.09 12.47 -5.68
CA GLU A 118 -7.87 13.28 -5.89
C GLU A 118 -8.19 14.76 -6.22
N ASP A 119 -9.47 15.10 -6.42
CA ASP A 119 -9.90 16.46 -6.70
C ASP A 119 -9.84 17.32 -5.43
N SER A 120 -9.15 18.46 -5.52
CA SER A 120 -9.00 19.41 -4.41
C SER A 120 -10.33 19.88 -3.81
N LYS A 121 -11.36 20.12 -4.63
CA LYS A 121 -12.68 20.55 -4.15
C LYS A 121 -13.36 19.45 -3.35
N PHE A 122 -13.20 18.20 -3.76
CA PHE A 122 -13.75 17.07 -3.03
C PHE A 122 -13.03 16.89 -1.68
N ILE A 123 -11.71 17.03 -1.65
CA ILE A 123 -10.92 17.01 -0.42
C ILE A 123 -11.34 18.15 0.52
N ASP A 124 -11.61 19.35 -0.02
CA ASP A 124 -12.09 20.49 0.78
C ASP A 124 -13.48 20.24 1.38
N LEU A 125 -14.37 19.56 0.66
CA LEU A 125 -15.67 19.13 1.21
C LEU A 125 -15.47 18.18 2.41
N LEU A 126 -14.56 17.21 2.29
CA LEU A 126 -14.22 16.32 3.40
C LEU A 126 -13.61 17.09 4.58
N ARG A 127 -12.76 18.10 4.34
CA ARG A 127 -12.20 18.95 5.41
C ARG A 127 -13.27 19.75 6.13
N ARG A 128 -14.30 20.22 5.42
CA ARG A 128 -15.44 20.92 6.05
C ARG A 128 -16.28 20.00 6.93
N GLU A 129 -16.40 18.73 6.55
CA GLU A 129 -17.21 17.74 7.26
C GLU A 129 -16.48 17.12 8.45
N PHE A 130 -15.22 16.73 8.27
CA PHE A 130 -14.44 15.98 9.27
C PHE A 130 -13.42 16.83 10.02
N GLY A 131 -13.29 18.11 9.65
CA GLY A 131 -12.29 19.01 10.21
C GLY A 131 -10.89 18.72 9.67
N ASP A 132 -9.88 19.02 10.49
CA ASP A 132 -8.49 18.86 10.09
C ASP A 132 -8.02 17.39 10.16
N PHE A 133 -7.46 16.91 9.07
CA PHE A 133 -6.91 15.56 8.94
C PHE A 133 -5.65 15.55 8.08
N TYR A 134 -4.86 14.50 8.28
CA TYR A 134 -3.79 14.08 7.39
C TYR A 134 -4.37 13.14 6.31
N LEU A 135 -4.19 13.51 5.04
CA LEU A 135 -4.72 12.75 3.91
C LEU A 135 -3.71 11.68 3.47
N VAL A 136 -4.13 10.42 3.53
CA VAL A 136 -3.39 9.29 2.95
C VAL A 136 -4.12 8.87 1.67
N PRO A 137 -3.46 8.83 0.50
CA PRO A 137 -4.11 8.51 -0.76
C PRO A 137 -4.55 7.04 -0.82
N GLU A 138 -5.40 6.70 -1.80
CA GLU A 138 -5.85 5.33 -2.01
C GLU A 138 -4.68 4.34 -2.09
N GLY A 139 -4.78 3.25 -1.32
CA GLY A 139 -3.72 2.25 -1.23
C GLY A 139 -2.44 2.72 -0.52
N GLY A 140 -2.36 3.99 -0.11
CA GLY A 140 -1.27 4.65 0.58
C GLY A 140 -0.06 4.96 -0.28
N THR A 141 -0.18 5.07 -1.61
CA THR A 141 0.98 5.40 -2.46
C THR A 141 1.20 6.91 -2.52
N ASN A 142 2.33 7.37 -1.99
CA ASN A 142 2.91 8.70 -2.19
C ASN A 142 4.43 8.61 -2.02
N SER A 143 5.14 9.73 -2.11
CA SER A 143 6.60 9.79 -1.93
C SER A 143 7.07 9.22 -0.59
N LEU A 144 6.35 9.48 0.51
CA LEU A 144 6.65 8.95 1.85
C LEU A 144 6.49 7.42 1.89
N ALA A 145 5.49 6.89 1.21
CA ALA A 145 5.28 5.46 1.13
C ALA A 145 6.37 4.75 0.29
N ILE A 146 6.82 5.39 -0.79
CA ILE A 146 7.94 4.91 -1.61
C ILE A 146 9.22 4.88 -0.77
N LYS A 147 9.53 5.97 -0.06
CA LYS A 147 10.64 6.03 0.92
C LYS A 147 10.55 4.91 1.96
N GLY A 148 9.34 4.59 2.42
CA GLY A 148 9.08 3.44 3.28
C GLY A 148 9.46 2.10 2.66
N CYS A 149 9.10 1.90 1.40
CA CYS A 149 9.40 0.68 0.65
C CYS A 149 10.86 0.58 0.18
N GLU A 150 11.62 1.67 0.16
CA GLU A 150 13.07 1.64 -0.08
C GLU A 150 13.82 0.88 1.03
N GLU A 151 13.23 0.74 2.22
CA GLU A 151 13.81 -0.05 3.33
C GLU A 151 13.65 -1.57 3.17
N ILE A 152 12.95 -2.05 2.13
CA ILE A 152 12.73 -3.48 1.93
C ILE A 152 14.03 -4.18 1.55
N LEU A 153 14.82 -3.56 0.66
CA LEU A 153 16.12 -4.08 0.26
C LEU A 153 17.20 -3.55 1.19
N THR A 154 17.98 -4.47 1.73
CA THR A 154 19.11 -4.21 2.60
C THR A 154 20.40 -4.64 1.90
N LYS A 155 21.57 -4.33 2.47
CA LYS A 155 22.86 -4.75 1.91
C LYS A 155 22.97 -6.28 1.74
N GLU A 156 22.33 -7.04 2.61
CA GLU A 156 22.28 -8.51 2.52
C GLU A 156 21.55 -9.00 1.26
N ASP A 157 20.73 -8.16 0.64
CA ASP A 157 19.95 -8.53 -0.54
C ASP A 157 20.71 -8.28 -1.85
N GLU A 158 21.90 -7.65 -1.81
CA GLU A 158 22.72 -7.35 -3.00
C GLU A 158 23.12 -8.62 -3.78
N LEU A 159 23.16 -9.77 -3.12
CA LEU A 159 23.49 -11.06 -3.74
C LEU A 159 22.42 -11.58 -4.71
N PHE A 160 21.19 -11.10 -4.63
CA PHE A 160 20.11 -11.53 -5.52
C PHE A 160 20.23 -10.87 -6.89
N ASN A 161 20.01 -11.63 -7.96
CA ASN A 161 20.01 -11.11 -9.33
C ASN A 161 18.66 -10.50 -9.73
N CYS A 162 17.57 -11.00 -9.14
CA CYS A 162 16.21 -10.61 -9.48
C CYS A 162 15.36 -10.48 -8.21
N VAL A 163 14.55 -9.43 -8.13
CA VAL A 163 13.59 -9.20 -7.06
C VAL A 163 12.19 -9.08 -7.68
N CYS A 164 11.28 -9.94 -7.22
CA CYS A 164 9.92 -10.01 -7.73
C CYS A 164 8.92 -9.45 -6.71
N ALA A 165 7.91 -8.71 -7.17
CA ALA A 165 6.84 -8.21 -6.30
C ALA A 165 5.49 -8.15 -7.02
N SER A 166 4.40 -8.30 -6.27
CA SER A 166 3.06 -8.01 -6.79
C SER A 166 2.83 -6.49 -6.88
N VAL A 167 2.11 -6.05 -7.92
CA VAL A 167 1.90 -4.63 -8.21
C VAL A 167 0.41 -4.31 -8.23
N GLY A 168 0.00 -3.48 -7.27
CA GLY A 168 -1.30 -2.80 -7.25
C GLY A 168 -1.10 -1.33 -7.60
N THR A 169 -1.08 -0.45 -6.60
CA THR A 169 -0.92 1.00 -6.78
C THR A 169 0.54 1.46 -7.03
N GLY A 170 1.44 0.59 -7.49
CA GLY A 170 2.84 0.93 -7.85
C GLY A 170 3.82 1.28 -6.72
N GLY A 171 3.35 1.70 -5.53
CA GLY A 171 4.24 2.27 -4.50
C GLY A 171 5.32 1.32 -3.96
N THR A 172 4.99 0.04 -3.76
CA THR A 172 5.97 -0.93 -3.24
C THR A 172 7.06 -1.25 -4.26
N VAL A 173 6.69 -1.53 -5.51
CA VAL A 173 7.67 -1.79 -6.57
C VAL A 173 8.52 -0.55 -6.86
N SER A 174 7.94 0.65 -6.78
CA SER A 174 8.71 1.90 -6.95
C SER A 174 9.81 2.04 -5.90
N GLY A 175 9.52 1.73 -4.63
CA GLY A 175 10.53 1.72 -3.57
C GLY A 175 11.62 0.66 -3.79
N LEU A 176 11.23 -0.54 -4.26
CA LEU A 176 12.20 -1.59 -4.63
C LEU A 176 13.11 -1.16 -5.78
N ILE A 177 12.56 -0.51 -6.81
CA ILE A 177 13.32 0.03 -7.93
C ILE A 177 14.33 1.07 -7.42
N ASN A 178 13.87 2.05 -6.63
CA ASN A 178 14.75 3.08 -6.09
C ASN A 178 15.84 2.52 -5.17
N ALA A 179 15.57 1.47 -4.40
CA ALA A 179 16.54 0.82 -3.52
C ALA A 179 17.42 -0.25 -4.18
N SER A 180 17.10 -0.68 -5.41
CA SER A 180 17.80 -1.77 -6.09
C SER A 180 19.30 -1.53 -6.29
N PHE A 181 20.09 -2.60 -6.27
CA PHE A 181 21.52 -2.55 -6.57
C PHE A 181 21.77 -2.67 -8.08
N ALA A 182 22.98 -2.28 -8.53
CA ALA A 182 23.28 -2.17 -9.96
C ALA A 182 23.13 -3.48 -10.77
N LYS A 183 23.26 -4.64 -10.13
CA LYS A 183 23.15 -5.96 -10.76
C LYS A 183 21.77 -6.61 -10.60
N GLN A 184 20.83 -5.93 -9.94
CA GLN A 184 19.49 -6.43 -9.71
C GLN A 184 18.53 -6.01 -10.82
N GLN A 185 17.65 -6.93 -11.19
CA GLN A 185 16.46 -6.64 -11.99
C GLN A 185 15.22 -6.70 -11.10
N ILE A 186 14.34 -5.70 -11.21
CA ILE A 186 13.06 -5.68 -10.51
C ILE A 186 11.93 -6.12 -11.44
N ILE A 187 11.19 -7.15 -11.07
CA ILE A 187 10.07 -7.67 -11.86
C ILE A 187 8.78 -7.51 -11.08
N GLY A 188 7.91 -6.61 -11.53
CA GLY A 188 6.57 -6.46 -11.00
C GLY A 188 5.57 -7.37 -11.72
N PHE A 189 4.70 -8.03 -10.97
CA PHE A 189 3.57 -8.79 -11.52
C PHE A 189 2.27 -8.06 -11.19
N SER A 190 1.59 -7.54 -12.22
CA SER A 190 0.36 -6.78 -12.02
C SER A 190 -0.75 -7.66 -11.47
N ALA A 191 -1.40 -7.20 -10.39
CA ALA A 191 -2.64 -7.77 -9.87
C ALA A 191 -3.89 -7.12 -10.49
N LEU A 192 -3.71 -6.06 -11.30
CA LEU A 192 -4.77 -5.29 -11.94
C LEU A 192 -4.77 -5.50 -13.45
N LYS A 193 -5.95 -5.47 -14.06
CA LYS A 193 -6.08 -5.46 -15.53
C LYS A 193 -5.93 -4.03 -16.04
N GLY A 194 -5.01 -3.81 -16.98
CA GLY A 194 -4.86 -2.55 -17.72
C GLY A 194 -3.44 -2.00 -17.78
N ALA A 195 -3.11 -1.36 -18.90
CA ALA A 195 -1.76 -0.92 -19.28
C ALA A 195 -1.31 0.43 -18.64
N PHE A 196 -1.91 0.86 -17.53
CA PHE A 196 -1.61 2.15 -16.91
C PHE A 196 -0.51 2.09 -15.85
N LEU A 197 -0.18 0.89 -15.33
CA LEU A 197 0.75 0.77 -14.21
C LEU A 197 2.17 1.17 -14.56
N LYS A 198 2.60 0.88 -15.79
CA LYS A 198 3.95 1.22 -16.24
C LYS A 198 4.18 2.72 -16.22
N SER A 199 3.28 3.50 -16.81
CA SER A 199 3.39 4.97 -16.86
C SER A 199 3.27 5.62 -15.49
N GLU A 200 2.50 5.04 -14.57
CA GLU A 200 2.45 5.51 -13.19
C GLU A 200 3.77 5.24 -12.44
N ILE A 201 4.39 4.08 -12.64
CA ILE A 201 5.68 3.75 -12.02
C ILE A 201 6.82 4.61 -12.59
N GLU A 202 6.83 4.87 -13.91
CA GLU A 202 7.83 5.73 -14.56
C GLU A 202 7.89 7.14 -13.94
N LYS A 203 6.77 7.67 -13.44
CA LYS A 203 6.74 8.97 -12.74
C LYS A 203 7.35 8.93 -11.34
N LEU A 204 7.53 7.75 -10.77
CA LEU A 204 7.89 7.53 -9.36
C LEU A 204 9.31 7.00 -9.15
N VAL A 205 9.98 6.58 -10.22
CA VAL A 205 11.29 5.91 -10.16
C VAL A 205 12.34 6.63 -10.98
N GLN A 206 13.60 6.43 -10.62
CA GLN A 206 14.76 7.04 -11.30
C GLN A 206 15.63 6.03 -12.04
N LYS A 207 15.31 4.72 -11.94
CA LYS A 207 16.09 3.64 -12.56
C LYS A 207 15.28 2.92 -13.62
N ASP A 208 15.99 2.22 -14.49
CA ASP A 208 15.51 1.52 -15.68
C ASP A 208 15.62 -0.01 -15.59
N ASN A 209 16.21 -0.53 -14.51
CA ASN A 209 16.43 -1.96 -14.25
C ASN A 209 15.15 -2.71 -13.83
N TRP A 210 14.01 -2.46 -14.48
CA TRP A 210 12.73 -3.04 -14.11
C TRP A 210 11.79 -3.33 -15.28
N GLN A 211 10.84 -4.24 -15.04
CA GLN A 211 9.74 -4.54 -15.97
C GLN A 211 8.47 -4.87 -15.20
N ILE A 212 7.32 -4.71 -15.87
CA ILE A 212 6.00 -5.11 -15.37
C ILE A 212 5.44 -6.17 -16.28
N ASN A 213 5.14 -7.34 -15.70
CA ASN A 213 4.42 -8.41 -16.34
C ASN A 213 2.93 -8.22 -16.06
N GLU A 214 2.15 -8.00 -17.11
CA GLU A 214 0.70 -7.91 -17.03
C GLU A 214 0.08 -9.31 -17.12
N PRO A 215 -1.02 -9.57 -16.39
CA PRO A 215 -1.74 -10.83 -16.52
C PRO A 215 -2.29 -10.97 -17.95
N ILE A 216 -2.06 -12.15 -18.53
CA ILE A 216 -2.58 -12.57 -19.84
C ILE A 216 -4.11 -12.64 -19.81
#